data_AF-A0A3D0ZI60-F1
#
_entry.id   AF-A0A3D0ZI60-F1
#
_cell.length_a   1.000
_cell.length_b   1.000
_cell.length_c   1.000
_cell.angle_alpha   90.00
_cell.angle_beta   90.00
_cell.angle_gamma   90.00
#
_symmetry.space_group_name_H-M   'P 1'
#
loop_
_entity.id
_entity.type
_entity.pdbx_description
1 polymer ?
#
loop_
_entity_poly.entity_id
_entity_poly.type
_entity_poly.pdbx_seq_one_letter_code
_entity_poly.pdbx_strand_id
1 'polypeptide(L)'
;MITLQRRQLVGHDILLARHGNHICSMRLDRGNGRVIALLDDGSVDSAPNLIAPGLRLPETLASVLRGDRKFFAALLGVAVILGGLVFATSAAVTGAMGGNPEMVQMLTAYSAY
;
A
#
# COMPACT_ATOMS: atom_id res chain seq x y z
N MET A 1 -3.01 -9.54 35.36
CA MET A 1 -3.40 -9.79 33.96
C MET A 1 -2.32 -9.22 33.06
N ILE A 2 -1.44 -10.07 32.54
CA ILE A 2 -0.48 -9.66 31.50
C ILE A 2 -1.24 -9.75 30.19
N THR A 3 -1.64 -8.60 29.65
CA THR A 3 -2.14 -8.50 28.29
C THR A 3 -0.96 -8.78 27.36
N LEU A 4 -0.84 -10.03 26.88
CA LEU A 4 0.14 -10.40 25.86
C LEU A 4 -0.10 -9.52 24.63
N GLN A 5 0.75 -8.51 24.47
CA GLN A 5 0.65 -7.57 23.37
C GLN A 5 0.94 -8.31 22.05
N ARG A 6 -0.09 -8.35 21.20
CA ARG A 6 -0.04 -8.36 19.73
C ARG A 6 1.28 -8.85 19.10
N ARG A 7 1.42 -10.18 19.01
CA ARG A 7 2.54 -10.94 18.41
C ARG A 7 3.88 -10.76 19.14
N GLN A 8 4.11 -11.64 20.11
CA GLN A 8 5.46 -11.98 20.53
C GLN A 8 6.22 -12.51 19.30
N LEU A 9 7.25 -11.76 18.89
CA LEU A 9 8.01 -12.05 17.69
C LEU A 9 9.16 -12.98 18.06
N VAL A 10 9.33 -14.08 17.32
CA VAL A 10 10.35 -15.09 17.64
C VAL A 10 11.76 -14.48 17.75
N GLY A 11 12.08 -13.49 16.90
CA GLY A 11 13.38 -12.80 16.95
C GLY A 11 13.61 -12.02 18.24
N HIS A 12 12.56 -11.56 18.92
CA HIS A 12 12.68 -10.93 20.24
C HIS A 12 13.13 -11.93 21.29
N ASP A 13 12.47 -13.09 21.36
CA ASP A 13 12.81 -14.15 22.31
C ASP A 13 14.22 -14.70 22.03
N ILE A 14 14.61 -14.84 20.76
CA ILE A 14 15.97 -15.22 20.37
C ILE A 14 17.01 -14.21 20.88
N LEU A 15 16.76 -12.91 20.69
CA LEU A 15 17.72 -11.88 21.10
C LEU A 15 17.79 -11.76 22.63
N LEU A 16 16.65 -11.88 23.32
CA LEU A 16 16.62 -11.98 24.77
C LEU A 16 17.40 -13.19 25.28
N ALA A 17 17.29 -14.34 24.61
CA ALA A 17 18.03 -15.53 24.99
C ALA A 17 19.55 -15.40 24.73
N ARG A 18 19.97 -14.64 23.71
CA ARG A 18 21.39 -14.41 23.40
C ARG A 18 22.04 -13.38 24.33
N HIS A 19 21.36 -12.25 24.56
CA HIS A 19 21.98 -11.06 25.14
C HIS A 19 21.34 -10.63 26.46
N GLY A 20 20.07 -10.97 26.71
CA GLY A 20 19.36 -10.65 27.94
C GLY A 20 19.45 -9.17 28.31
N ASN A 21 20.13 -8.89 29.44
CA ASN A 21 20.27 -7.54 29.99
C ASN A 21 21.27 -6.65 29.24
N HIS A 22 22.06 -7.20 28.32
CA HIS A 22 23.00 -6.42 27.50
C HIS A 22 22.29 -5.63 26.38
N ILE A 23 20.96 -5.77 26.24
CA ILE A 23 20.20 -5.09 25.19
C ILE A 23 19.76 -3.72 25.67
N CYS A 24 20.24 -2.67 25.00
CA CYS A 24 19.78 -1.30 25.25
C CYS A 24 18.47 -0.98 24.54
N SER A 25 18.32 -1.43 23.28
CA SER A 25 17.08 -1.22 22.53
C SER A 25 16.87 -2.28 21.47
N MET A 26 15.61 -2.50 21.08
CA MET A 26 15.25 -3.40 19.98
C MET A 26 14.31 -2.71 18.99
N ARG A 27 14.50 -2.99 17.71
CA ARG A 27 13.64 -2.51 16.62
C ARG A 27 13.23 -3.66 15.71
N LEU A 28 11.98 -3.63 15.28
CA LEU A 28 11.47 -4.52 14.24
C LEU A 28 11.80 -3.98 12.85
N ASP A 29 12.59 -4.72 12.09
CA ASP A 29 12.71 -4.56 10.65
C ASP A 29 11.63 -5.38 9.94
N ARG A 30 10.55 -4.69 9.56
CA ARG A 30 9.41 -5.28 8.83
C ARG A 30 9.74 -5.58 7.37
N GLY A 31 10.78 -4.97 6.80
CA GLY A 31 11.20 -5.22 5.42
C GLY A 31 11.83 -6.60 5.29
N ASN A 32 12.72 -6.93 6.23
CA ASN A 32 13.44 -8.21 6.24
C ASN A 32 12.82 -9.26 7.19
N GLY A 33 11.78 -8.89 7.94
CA GLY A 33 11.13 -9.80 8.89
C GLY A 33 12.03 -10.19 10.05
N ARG A 34 12.84 -9.26 10.56
CA ARG A 34 13.84 -9.51 11.62
C ARG A 34 13.70 -8.51 12.76
N VAL A 35 14.15 -8.88 13.94
CA VAL A 35 14.40 -7.94 15.04
C VAL A 35 15.88 -7.62 15.07
N ILE A 36 16.20 -6.36 15.32
CA ILE A 36 17.56 -5.83 15.46
C ILE A 36 17.70 -5.33 16.90
N ALA A 37 18.73 -5.76 17.61
CA ALA A 37 19.07 -5.29 18.96
C ALA A 37 20.33 -4.44 18.91
N LEU A 38 20.31 -3.31 19.62
CA LEU A 38 21.49 -2.52 19.98
C LEU A 38 21.95 -2.93 21.38
N LEU A 39 23.22 -3.28 21.51
CA LEU A 39 23.82 -3.74 22.76
C LEU A 39 24.52 -2.59 23.50
N ASP A 40 24.83 -2.83 24.77
CA ASP A 40 25.50 -1.89 25.68
C ASP A 40 26.94 -1.55 25.25
N ASP A 41 27.61 -2.45 24.56
CA ASP A 41 28.92 -2.25 23.93
C ASP A 41 28.85 -1.44 22.61
N GLY A 42 27.65 -1.05 22.17
CA GLY A 42 27.39 -0.34 20.93
C GLY A 42 27.34 -1.22 19.68
N SER A 43 27.50 -2.53 19.82
CA SER A 43 27.35 -3.48 18.72
C SER A 43 25.87 -3.77 18.41
N VAL A 44 25.62 -4.36 17.24
CA VAL A 44 24.27 -4.65 16.74
C VAL A 44 24.17 -6.12 16.36
N ASP A 45 23.17 -6.82 16.90
CA ASP A 45 22.81 -8.19 16.51
C ASP A 45 21.38 -8.24 15.91
N SER A 46 21.09 -9.27 15.12
CA SER A 46 19.78 -9.48 14.51
C SER A 46 19.31 -10.93 14.58
N ALA A 47 17.99 -11.10 14.67
CA ALA A 47 17.34 -12.40 14.69
C ALA A 47 16.10 -12.44 13.78
N PRO A 48 15.88 -13.55 13.04
CA PRO A 48 14.72 -13.71 12.19
C PRO A 48 13.44 -13.93 13.00
N ASN A 49 12.31 -13.39 12.52
CA ASN A 49 10.98 -13.66 13.09
C ASN A 49 10.27 -14.85 12.45
N LEU A 50 10.88 -15.46 11.43
CA LEU A 50 10.38 -16.65 10.75
C LEU A 50 11.22 -17.84 11.18
N ILE A 51 10.57 -18.89 11.69
CA ILE A 51 11.22 -20.16 12.09
C ILE A 51 11.82 -20.87 10.88
N ALA A 52 11.21 -20.73 9.70
CA ALA A 52 11.73 -21.24 8.44
C ALA A 52 11.70 -20.14 7.36
N PRO A 53 12.83 -19.77 6.76
CA PRO A 53 12.90 -18.70 5.76
C PRO A 53 12.18 -19.03 4.45
N GLY A 54 11.83 -20.31 4.21
CA GLY A 54 11.02 -20.75 3.08
C GLY A 54 9.53 -20.90 3.38
N LEU A 55 9.07 -20.59 4.60
CA LEU A 55 7.67 -20.78 4.97
C LEU A 55 6.80 -19.71 4.30
N ARG A 56 6.07 -20.10 3.24
CA ARG A 56 5.05 -19.26 2.62
C ARG A 56 3.86 -19.16 3.56
N LEU A 57 3.77 -18.03 4.26
CA LEU A 57 2.54 -17.67 4.98
C LEU A 57 1.41 -17.49 3.95
N PRO A 58 0.17 -17.88 4.29
CA PRO A 58 -0.97 -17.64 3.40
C PRO A 58 -1.04 -16.16 3.06
N GLU A 59 -1.21 -15.86 1.77
CA GLU A 59 -1.26 -14.50 1.30
C GLU A 59 -2.47 -13.79 1.91
N THR A 60 -2.19 -12.68 2.60
CA THR A 60 -3.23 -11.78 3.10
C THR A 60 -3.49 -10.72 2.04
N LEU A 61 -4.70 -10.14 2.02
CA LEU A 61 -4.99 -9.02 1.12
C LEU A 61 -3.93 -7.90 1.21
N ALA A 62 -3.46 -7.62 2.43
CA ALA A 62 -2.41 -6.63 2.67
C ALA A 62 -1.03 -7.01 2.08
N SER A 63 -0.68 -8.30 2.01
CA SER A 63 0.57 -8.74 1.38
C SER A 63 0.49 -8.66 -0.13
N VAL A 64 -0.65 -9.04 -0.73
CA VAL A 64 -0.89 -8.94 -2.18
C VAL A 64 -0.85 -7.49 -2.63
N LEU A 65 -1.62 -6.61 -1.98
CA LEU A 65 -1.62 -5.17 -2.26
C LEU A 65 -0.23 -4.53 -2.14
N ARG A 66 0.60 -5.01 -1.21
CA ARG A 66 1.96 -4.50 -1.03
C ARG A 66 2.91 -5.02 -2.11
N GLY A 67 2.85 -6.32 -2.43
CA GLY A 67 3.65 -6.94 -3.48
C GLY A 67 3.40 -6.30 -4.84
N ASP A 68 2.12 -6.10 -5.16
CA ASP A 68 1.68 -5.65 -6.49
C ASP A 68 1.35 -4.15 -6.53
N ARG A 69 1.84 -3.37 -5.57
CA ARG A 69 1.55 -1.93 -5.49
C ARG A 69 1.90 -1.19 -6.79
N LYS A 70 2.97 -1.60 -7.48
CA LYS A 70 3.37 -1.02 -8.78
C LYS A 70 2.35 -1.31 -9.87
N PHE A 71 1.83 -2.54 -9.93
CA PHE A 71 0.79 -2.94 -10.87
C PHE A 71 -0.50 -2.14 -10.61
N PHE A 72 -0.96 -2.09 -9.36
CA PHE A 72 -2.14 -1.32 -9.00
C PHE A 72 -1.96 0.18 -9.26
N ALA A 73 -0.78 0.74 -8.99
CA ALA A 73 -0.48 2.14 -9.31
C ALA A 73 -0.52 2.41 -10.82
N ALA A 74 0.02 1.51 -11.64
CA ALA A 74 -0.03 1.63 -13.09
C ALA A 74 -1.47 1.53 -13.62
N LEU A 75 -2.24 0.56 -13.12
CA LEU A 75 -3.64 0.37 -13.50
C LEU A 75 -4.50 1.59 -13.14
N LEU A 76 -4.32 2.13 -11.92
CA LEU A 76 -4.99 3.36 -11.50
C LEU A 76 -4.56 4.55 -12.36
N GLY A 77 -3.27 4.66 -12.70
CA GLY A 77 -2.77 5.71 -13.59
C GLY A 77 -3.45 5.67 -14.97
N VAL A 78 -3.55 4.48 -15.58
CA VAL A 78 -4.24 4.30 -16.87
C VAL A 78 -5.73 4.66 -16.76
N ALA A 79 -6.39 4.22 -15.70
CA ALA A 79 -7.81 4.53 -15.48
C ALA A 79 -8.05 6.04 -15.31
N VAL A 80 -7.16 6.75 -14.60
CA VAL A 80 -7.25 8.20 -14.43
C VAL A 80 -7.00 8.94 -15.75
N ILE A 81 -6.04 8.49 -16.56
CA ILE A 81 -5.77 9.10 -17.87
C ILE A 81 -6.98 8.94 -18.80
N LEU A 82 -7.51 7.72 -18.92
CA LEU A 82 -8.67 7.45 -19.77
C LEU A 82 -9.92 8.16 -19.26
N GLY A 83 -10.18 8.10 -17.95
CA GLY A 83 -11.31 8.80 -17.34
C GLY A 83 -11.20 10.32 -17.52
N GLY A 84 -10.01 10.89 -17.35
CA GLY A 84 -9.74 12.30 -17.60
C GLY A 84 -9.96 12.70 -19.05
N LEU A 85 -9.56 11.86 -20.01
CA LEU A 85 -9.78 12.11 -21.43
C LEU A 85 -11.27 12.10 -21.79
N VAL A 86 -12.03 11.11 -21.30
CA VAL A 86 -13.48 11.04 -21.53
C VAL A 86 -14.18 12.24 -20.88
N PHE A 87 -13.80 12.60 -19.66
CA PHE A 87 -14.37 13.75 -18.98
C PHE A 87 -14.07 15.06 -19.73
N ALA A 88 -12.82 15.29 -20.15
CA ALA A 88 -12.43 16.48 -20.89
C ALA A 88 -13.13 16.58 -22.24
N THR A 89 -13.25 15.48 -22.99
CA THR A 89 -13.93 15.46 -24.29
C THR A 89 -15.43 15.72 -24.15
N SER A 90 -16.09 15.09 -23.16
CA SER A 90 -17.52 15.34 -22.90
C SER A 90 -17.81 16.78 -22.48
N ALA A 91 -16.96 17.38 -21.63
CA ALA A 91 -17.06 18.79 -21.24
C ALA A 91 -16.84 19.73 -22.43
N ALA A 92 -15.85 19.45 -23.29
CA ALA A 92 -15.59 20.23 -24.50
C ALA A 92 -16.75 20.18 -25.50
N VAL A 93 -17.30 18.99 -25.75
CA VAL A 93 -18.48 18.82 -26.64
C VAL A 93 -19.69 19.55 -26.06
N THR A 94 -19.98 19.39 -24.77
CA THR A 94 -21.12 20.07 -24.13
C THR A 94 -20.94 21.59 -24.16
N GLY A 95 -19.73 22.10 -23.91
CA GLY A 95 -19.43 23.53 -24.03
C GLY A 95 -19.56 24.07 -25.45
N ALA A 96 -19.08 23.32 -26.45
CA ALA A 96 -19.20 23.69 -27.87
C ALA A 96 -20.65 23.67 -28.36
N MET A 97 -21.46 22.71 -27.89
CA MET A 97 -22.88 22.60 -28.20
C MET A 97 -23.71 23.67 -27.48
N GLY A 98 -23.41 23.97 -26.22
CA GLY A 98 -24.11 24.97 -25.42
C GLY A 98 -23.80 26.42 -25.80
N GLY A 99 -22.66 26.68 -26.44
CA GLY A 99 -22.27 28.02 -26.91
C GLY A 99 -22.85 28.44 -28.25
N ASN A 100 -23.48 27.54 -29.01
CA ASN A 100 -24.04 27.82 -30.33
C ASN A 100 -25.59 27.85 -30.30
N PRO A 101 -26.22 29.02 -30.35
CA PRO A 101 -27.67 29.14 -30.20
C PRO A 101 -28.47 28.44 -31.31
N GLU A 102 -27.96 28.44 -32.55
CA GLU A 102 -28.60 27.73 -33.69
C GLU A 102 -28.62 26.22 -33.49
N MET A 103 -27.57 25.69 -32.86
CA MET A 103 -27.39 24.27 -32.68
C MET A 103 -28.24 23.76 -31.49
N VAL A 104 -28.46 24.61 -30.47
CA VAL A 104 -29.46 24.39 -29.41
C VAL A 104 -30.89 24.41 -29.95
N GLN A 105 -31.21 25.36 -30.84
CA GLN A 105 -32.51 25.42 -31.52
C GLN A 105 -32.78 24.20 -32.40
N MET A 106 -31.77 23.71 -33.13
CA MET A 106 -31.89 22.51 -33.95
C MET A 106 -32.12 21.25 -33.08
N LEU A 107 -31.45 21.13 -31.94
CA LEU A 107 -31.64 20.01 -31.00
C LEU A 107 -33.05 20.00 -30.38
N THR A 108 -33.55 21.18 -29.99
CA THR A 108 -34.89 21.34 -29.40
C THR A 108 -35.98 21.15 -30.44
N ALA A 109 -35.79 21.64 -31.68
CA ALA A 109 -36.71 21.41 -32.78
C ALA A 109 -36.79 19.92 -33.18
N TYR A 110 -35.67 19.19 -33.13
CA TYR A 110 -35.64 17.74 -33.42
C TYR A 110 -36.37 16.93 -32.35
N SER A 111 -36.33 17.33 -31.07
CA SER A 111 -37.08 16.65 -29.99
C SER A 111 -38.60 16.87 -30.01
N ALA A 112 -39.09 17.76 -30.87
CA ALA A 112 -40.50 18.10 -31.00
C ALA A 112 -41.25 17.30 -32.09
N TYR A 113 -40.54 16.44 -32.82
CA TYR A 113 -41.08 15.45 -33.77
C TYR A 113 -40.85 14.03 -33.22
#